data_AF-D6MY42-F1
#
_entry.id   AF-D6MY42-F1
#
_cell.length_a   1.000
_cell.length_b   1.000
_cell.length_c   1.000
_cell.angle_alpha   90.00
_cell.angle_beta   90.00
_cell.angle_gamma   90.00
#
_symmetry.space_group_name_H-M   'P 1'
#
loop_
_entity.id
_entity.type
_entity.pdbx_description
1 polymer ?
#
loop_
_entity_poly.entity_id
_entity_poly.type
_entity_poly.pdbx_seq_one_letter_code
_entity_poly.pdbx_strand_id
1 'polypeptide(L)'
;MSEDVPSIKELGKSNLKKVPQLYPEGVRFSKKWKLFKTGWAGVVLIIIGLIFVGYGMSLPPKHYWAPVDNWSKSWTIQPGEEWYQSWTFRNPAGTMFEINVSVSGGNNDIRVYVDTPSGRLDYGKLKSPIHIKLNVSEYGAGKYVVHFDNSFSIVTAKTVWVRETVYKLREDTSDSDAMEVIGMLFFVIPGLILILMGIRKVATLVVDDDTIEAKLVYGGKLELKVNGYKLDQKLDHDVKFKAGRDESRIVELKREKFRNTFFWRFLVDGREVGRLP
;
A
#
# COMPACT_ATOMS: atom_id res chain seq x y z
N MET A 1 12.89 68.45 -24.92
CA MET A 1 13.29 67.23 -24.21
C MET A 1 12.02 66.62 -23.67
N SER A 2 11.57 65.53 -24.30
CA SER A 2 10.24 64.94 -24.13
C SER A 2 10.14 64.17 -22.82
N GLU A 3 9.06 64.42 -22.10
CA GLU A 3 8.60 63.61 -20.97
C GLU A 3 8.18 62.23 -21.51
N ASP A 4 8.92 61.19 -21.12
CA ASP A 4 8.56 59.79 -21.39
C ASP A 4 7.34 59.41 -20.54
N VAL A 5 6.16 59.56 -21.12
CA VAL A 5 4.93 58.98 -20.58
C VAL A 5 4.91 57.50 -20.98
N PRO A 6 4.93 56.54 -20.02
CA PRO A 6 5.00 55.12 -20.35
C PRO A 6 3.69 54.64 -20.99
N SER A 7 3.82 53.77 -21.99
CA SER A 7 2.68 53.30 -22.79
C SER A 7 1.81 52.31 -22.01
N ILE A 8 0.50 52.30 -22.30
CA ILE A 8 -0.51 51.41 -21.71
C ILE A 8 -0.15 49.91 -21.86
N LYS A 9 0.68 49.54 -22.84
CA LYS A 9 1.18 48.17 -23.03
C LYS A 9 2.21 47.73 -21.99
N GLU A 10 2.87 48.66 -21.29
CA GLU A 10 3.82 48.34 -20.21
C GLU A 10 3.14 48.12 -18.86
N LEU A 11 1.96 48.73 -18.64
CA LEU A 11 1.12 48.47 -17.47
C LEU A 11 0.49 47.07 -17.46
N GLY A 12 0.51 46.36 -18.59
CA GLY A 12 -0.06 45.02 -18.76
C GLY A 12 0.88 43.85 -18.44
N LYS A 13 2.17 44.08 -18.18
CA LYS A 13 3.11 43.02 -17.80
C LYS A 13 3.07 42.83 -16.28
N SER A 14 2.28 41.84 -15.85
CA SER A 14 2.01 41.44 -14.46
C SER A 14 3.19 40.81 -13.70
N ASN A 15 4.37 41.42 -13.80
CA ASN A 15 5.48 41.22 -12.86
C ASN A 15 5.66 42.45 -11.97
N LEU A 16 4.54 43.03 -11.51
CA LEU A 16 4.54 43.90 -10.35
C LEU A 16 5.03 43.07 -9.16
N LYS A 17 6.35 43.11 -8.91
CA LYS A 17 6.91 42.96 -7.57
C LYS A 17 5.95 43.73 -6.66
N LYS A 18 5.25 43.01 -5.78
CA LYS A 18 4.34 43.60 -4.79
C LYS A 18 5.01 44.85 -4.26
N VAL A 19 4.43 46.02 -4.56
CA VAL A 19 4.79 47.27 -3.89
C VAL A 19 4.86 46.92 -2.40
N PRO A 20 5.99 47.18 -1.72
CA PRO A 20 6.09 46.85 -0.31
C PRO A 20 4.91 47.54 0.37
N GLN A 21 4.00 46.75 0.95
CA GLN A 21 2.98 47.30 1.83
C GLN A 21 3.77 48.04 2.90
N LEU A 22 3.74 49.38 2.84
CA LEU A 22 4.31 50.23 3.88
C LEU A 22 3.47 49.97 5.13
N TYR A 23 3.91 49.00 5.92
CA TYR A 23 3.38 48.75 7.24
C TYR A 23 3.60 50.02 8.07
N PRO A 24 2.64 50.42 8.92
CA PRO A 24 2.90 51.42 9.95
C PRO A 24 4.15 51.02 10.75
N GLU A 25 4.96 51.99 11.18
CA GLU A 25 6.12 51.70 12.04
C GLU A 25 5.69 50.89 13.27
N GLY A 26 6.48 49.87 13.61
CA GLY A 26 6.17 48.93 14.69
C GLY A 26 5.24 47.78 14.30
N VAL A 27 4.67 47.76 13.09
CA VAL A 27 3.72 46.71 12.67
C VAL A 27 4.36 45.69 11.74
N ARG A 28 4.19 44.40 12.02
CA ARG A 28 4.59 43.30 11.13
C ARG A 28 3.46 42.31 10.96
N PHE A 29 3.18 41.90 9.74
CA PHE A 29 2.19 40.88 9.46
C PHE A 29 2.83 39.72 8.68
N SER A 30 2.65 38.51 9.17
CA SER A 30 3.14 37.30 8.49
C SER A 30 2.05 36.24 8.39
N LYS A 31 2.11 35.42 7.35
CA LYS A 31 1.26 34.23 7.20
C LYS A 31 2.15 33.02 7.08
N LYS A 32 1.96 32.04 7.94
CA LYS A 32 2.67 30.76 7.86
C LYS A 32 1.66 29.62 7.92
N TRP A 33 1.94 28.56 7.18
CA TRP A 33 1.25 27.30 7.38
C TRP A 33 1.83 26.65 8.63
N LYS A 34 0.98 26.28 9.58
CA LYS A 34 1.39 25.51 10.77
C LYS A 34 0.65 24.17 10.76
N LEU A 35 1.37 23.11 11.07
CA LEU A 35 0.81 21.77 11.27
C LEU A 35 0.29 21.66 12.71
N PHE A 36 -1.01 21.42 12.86
CA PHE A 36 -1.62 21.24 14.18
C PHE A 36 -1.64 19.77 14.61
N LYS A 37 -2.09 19.49 15.84
CA LYS A 37 -2.14 18.12 16.42
C LYS A 37 -2.76 17.08 15.47
N THR A 38 -3.82 17.44 14.75
CA THR A 38 -4.46 16.55 13.76
C THR A 38 -3.53 16.23 12.58
N GLY A 39 -2.73 17.19 12.14
CA GLY A 39 -1.75 16.96 11.09
C GLY A 39 -0.59 16.09 11.56
N TRP A 40 -0.15 16.27 12.80
CA TRP A 40 0.83 15.37 13.44
C TRP A 40 0.31 13.94 13.58
N ALA A 41 -0.96 13.76 13.94
CA ALA A 41 -1.60 12.44 13.93
C ALA A 41 -1.54 11.79 12.54
N GLY A 42 -1.80 12.58 11.48
CA GLY A 42 -1.64 12.12 10.10
C GLY A 42 -0.21 11.71 9.75
N VAL A 43 0.80 12.48 10.19
CA VAL A 43 2.22 12.13 10.01
C VAL A 43 2.56 10.80 10.69
N VAL A 44 2.08 10.57 11.93
CA VAL A 44 2.30 9.31 12.64
C VAL A 44 1.67 8.14 11.90
N LEU A 45 0.45 8.29 11.38
CA LEU A 45 -0.22 7.24 10.60
C LEU A 45 0.52 6.92 9.30
N ILE A 46 1.09 7.92 8.64
CA ILE A 46 1.96 7.70 7.47
C ILE A 46 3.19 6.89 7.86
N ILE A 47 3.86 7.22 8.97
CA ILE A 47 5.02 6.47 9.45
C ILE A 47 4.64 5.00 9.74
N ILE A 48 3.52 4.78 10.44
CA ILE A 48 3.01 3.43 10.71
C ILE A 48 2.71 2.69 9.40
N GLY A 49 2.04 3.35 8.44
CA GLY A 49 1.75 2.77 7.13
C GLY A 49 3.02 2.36 6.38
N LEU A 50 4.05 3.21 6.38
CA LEU A 50 5.35 2.90 5.77
C LEU A 50 6.06 1.72 6.45
N ILE A 51 5.94 1.59 7.78
CA ILE A 51 6.47 0.42 8.50
C ILE A 51 5.76 -0.86 8.03
N PHE A 52 4.43 -0.85 7.90
CA PHE A 52 3.68 -2.01 7.42
C PHE A 52 4.02 -2.39 5.97
N VAL A 53 4.13 -1.40 5.07
CA VAL A 53 4.56 -1.64 3.68
C VAL A 53 5.97 -2.21 3.65
N GLY A 54 6.92 -1.59 4.36
CA GLY A 54 8.30 -2.06 4.42
C GLY A 54 8.42 -3.47 5.02
N TYR A 55 7.59 -3.78 6.02
CA TYR A 55 7.51 -5.12 6.60
C TYR A 55 6.93 -6.12 5.60
N GLY A 56 5.82 -5.79 4.92
CA GLY A 56 5.22 -6.62 3.86
C GLY A 56 6.24 -6.98 2.79
N MET A 57 6.92 -5.97 2.22
CA MET A 57 7.97 -6.17 1.21
C MET A 57 9.17 -6.99 1.71
N SER A 58 9.38 -7.09 3.03
CA SER A 58 10.44 -7.91 3.62
C SER A 58 10.04 -9.37 3.86
N LEU A 59 8.74 -9.68 3.81
CA LEU A 59 8.26 -11.04 4.00
C LEU A 59 8.63 -11.89 2.80
N PRO A 60 9.42 -12.96 2.98
CA PRO A 60 9.74 -13.85 1.88
C PRO A 60 8.47 -14.58 1.43
N PRO A 61 8.31 -14.81 0.12
CA PRO A 61 7.19 -15.59 -0.38
C PRO A 61 7.22 -17.01 0.18
N LYS A 62 6.07 -17.48 0.63
CA LYS A 62 5.93 -18.88 1.08
C LYS A 62 5.74 -19.75 -0.14
N HIS A 63 6.45 -20.87 -0.18
CA HIS A 63 6.35 -21.83 -1.27
C HIS A 63 5.66 -23.09 -0.80
N TYR A 64 4.71 -23.58 -1.58
CA TYR A 64 4.02 -24.83 -1.27
C TYR A 64 3.69 -25.64 -2.53
N TRP A 65 3.58 -26.95 -2.36
CA TRP A 65 3.21 -27.87 -3.44
C TRP A 65 1.69 -28.00 -3.50
N ALA A 66 1.08 -27.34 -4.50
CA ALA A 66 -0.35 -27.41 -4.73
C ALA A 66 -0.68 -28.56 -5.69
N PRO A 67 -1.64 -29.46 -5.37
CA PRO A 67 -2.10 -30.46 -6.33
C PRO A 67 -2.81 -29.73 -7.49
N VAL A 68 -2.42 -30.02 -8.72
CA VAL A 68 -2.99 -29.39 -9.93
C VAL A 68 -3.71 -30.37 -10.82
N ASP A 69 -3.35 -31.66 -10.76
CA ASP A 69 -4.01 -32.72 -11.49
C ASP A 69 -3.87 -34.05 -10.72
N ASN A 70 -4.83 -34.94 -10.90
CA ASN A 70 -4.79 -36.25 -10.27
C ASN A 70 -5.46 -37.31 -11.14
N TRP A 71 -4.99 -38.54 -10.98
CA TRP A 71 -5.61 -39.71 -11.57
C TRP A 71 -5.63 -40.81 -10.52
N SER A 72 -6.71 -41.57 -10.48
CA SER A 72 -6.80 -42.72 -9.59
C SER A 72 -7.61 -43.83 -10.25
N LYS A 73 -7.16 -45.06 -10.08
CA LYS A 73 -7.84 -46.24 -10.60
C LYS A 73 -7.44 -47.48 -9.81
N SER A 74 -8.33 -48.46 -9.78
CA SER A 74 -8.00 -49.81 -9.33
C SER A 74 -8.37 -50.83 -10.39
N TRP A 75 -7.56 -51.88 -10.49
CA TRP A 75 -7.78 -52.97 -11.43
C TRP A 75 -6.93 -54.18 -11.02
N THR A 76 -7.18 -55.31 -11.67
CA THR A 76 -6.38 -56.54 -11.50
C THR A 76 -5.46 -56.71 -12.70
N ILE A 77 -4.18 -56.98 -12.44
CA ILE A 77 -3.16 -57.33 -13.42
C ILE A 77 -2.93 -58.83 -13.34
N GLN A 78 -3.14 -59.55 -14.43
CA GLN A 78 -2.96 -61.01 -14.45
C GLN A 78 -1.47 -61.38 -14.36
N PRO A 79 -1.14 -62.65 -14.03
CA PRO A 79 0.24 -63.13 -14.16
C PRO A 79 0.73 -62.97 -15.60
N GLY A 80 1.98 -62.53 -15.78
CA GLY A 80 2.52 -62.31 -17.13
C GLY A 80 2.14 -60.96 -17.76
N GLU A 81 1.22 -60.20 -17.16
CA GLU A 81 0.72 -58.95 -17.73
C GLU A 81 1.41 -57.71 -17.14
N GLU A 82 1.33 -56.64 -17.92
CA GLU A 82 1.78 -55.31 -17.58
C GLU A 82 0.69 -54.29 -17.93
N TRP A 83 0.55 -53.26 -17.11
CA TRP A 83 -0.34 -52.13 -17.38
C TRP A 83 0.42 -50.82 -17.25
N TYR A 84 0.01 -49.79 -18.01
CA TYR A 84 0.67 -48.49 -17.98
C TYR A 84 -0.30 -47.30 -18.06
N GLN A 85 0.11 -46.18 -17.43
CA GLN A 85 -0.55 -44.87 -17.54
C GLN A 85 0.44 -43.85 -18.10
N SER A 86 -0.03 -42.99 -19.01
CA SER A 86 0.78 -41.91 -19.58
C SER A 86 0.40 -40.54 -19.01
N TRP A 87 1.41 -39.72 -18.76
CA TRP A 87 1.30 -38.29 -18.45
C TRP A 87 2.09 -37.49 -19.49
N THR A 88 1.68 -36.27 -19.76
CA THR A 88 2.44 -35.36 -20.64
C THR A 88 2.64 -34.03 -19.94
N PHE A 89 3.90 -33.73 -19.60
CA PHE A 89 4.27 -32.48 -18.95
C PHE A 89 4.86 -31.52 -19.96
N ARG A 90 4.13 -30.44 -20.24
CA ARG A 90 4.59 -29.37 -21.16
C ARG A 90 5.53 -28.38 -20.48
N ASN A 91 5.33 -28.14 -19.19
CA ASN A 91 6.16 -27.24 -18.39
C ASN A 91 6.61 -27.98 -17.12
N PRO A 92 7.81 -28.57 -17.12
CA PRO A 92 8.30 -29.40 -16.02
C PRO A 92 8.85 -28.58 -14.84
N ALA A 93 9.08 -27.28 -15.02
CA ALA A 93 9.65 -26.42 -13.98
C ALA A 93 8.73 -26.36 -12.76
N GLY A 94 9.31 -26.57 -11.57
CA GLY A 94 8.58 -26.56 -10.30
C GLY A 94 7.42 -27.56 -10.27
N THR A 95 7.57 -28.72 -10.92
CA THR A 95 6.55 -29.76 -10.98
C THR A 95 7.06 -31.05 -10.33
N MET A 96 6.27 -31.58 -9.39
CA MET A 96 6.52 -32.85 -8.71
C MET A 96 5.40 -33.81 -9.07
N PHE A 97 5.75 -35.04 -9.40
CA PHE A 97 4.81 -36.10 -9.74
C PHE A 97 4.90 -37.21 -8.71
N GLU A 98 3.78 -37.48 -8.06
CA GLU A 98 3.68 -38.45 -6.97
C GLU A 98 2.84 -39.65 -7.40
N ILE A 99 3.35 -40.86 -7.16
CA ILE A 99 2.70 -42.12 -7.49
C ILE A 99 2.56 -42.91 -6.19
N ASN A 100 1.31 -43.10 -5.76
CA ASN A 100 0.96 -43.89 -4.59
C ASN A 100 0.26 -45.16 -5.04
N VAL A 101 0.74 -46.32 -4.60
CA VAL A 101 0.22 -47.62 -5.00
C VAL A 101 -0.01 -48.49 -3.78
N SER A 102 -1.17 -49.12 -3.73
CA SER A 102 -1.43 -50.26 -2.85
C SER A 102 -1.64 -51.50 -3.68
N VAL A 103 -1.14 -52.64 -3.22
CA VAL A 103 -1.21 -53.92 -3.94
C VAL A 103 -1.74 -55.00 -3.02
N SER A 104 -2.65 -55.82 -3.53
CA SER A 104 -3.15 -57.04 -2.88
C SER A 104 -3.06 -58.22 -3.83
N GLY A 105 -2.69 -59.39 -3.31
CA GLY A 105 -2.57 -60.63 -4.07
C GLY A 105 -1.12 -61.08 -4.28
N GLY A 106 -0.91 -62.40 -4.24
CA GLY A 106 0.43 -63.00 -4.18
C GLY A 106 1.20 -62.51 -2.96
N ASN A 107 2.40 -61.95 -3.18
CA ASN A 107 3.26 -61.40 -2.12
C ASN A 107 3.05 -59.89 -1.84
N ASN A 108 1.92 -59.32 -2.29
CA ASN A 108 1.61 -57.88 -2.20
C ASN A 108 2.72 -56.99 -2.80
N ASP A 109 3.40 -57.49 -3.83
CA ASP A 109 4.47 -56.82 -4.55
C ASP A 109 4.08 -56.51 -6.00
N ILE A 110 4.69 -55.51 -6.62
CA ILE A 110 4.55 -55.22 -8.06
C ILE A 110 5.87 -54.59 -8.54
N ARG A 111 6.26 -54.77 -9.80
CA ARG A 111 7.37 -54.02 -10.36
C ARG A 111 6.85 -52.67 -10.88
N VAL A 112 7.55 -51.59 -10.53
CA VAL A 112 7.19 -50.24 -10.98
C VAL A 112 8.39 -49.60 -11.67
N TYR A 113 8.18 -49.06 -12.86
CA TYR A 113 9.17 -48.25 -13.55
C TYR A 113 8.50 -47.12 -14.32
N VAL A 114 9.24 -46.03 -14.53
CA VAL A 114 8.74 -44.84 -15.21
C VAL A 114 9.64 -44.51 -16.38
N ASP A 115 9.09 -44.53 -17.58
CA ASP A 115 9.76 -44.02 -18.77
C ASP A 115 9.61 -42.50 -18.79
N THR A 116 10.71 -41.78 -18.66
CA THR A 116 10.79 -40.32 -18.75
C THR A 116 11.37 -39.90 -20.11
N PRO A 117 11.23 -38.62 -20.51
CA PRO A 117 11.86 -38.12 -21.73
C PRO A 117 13.39 -38.29 -21.76
N SER A 118 14.03 -38.35 -20.59
CA SER A 118 15.47 -38.49 -20.45
C SER A 118 15.97 -39.93 -20.25
N GLY A 119 15.05 -40.89 -20.08
CA GLY A 119 15.38 -42.29 -19.84
C GLY A 119 14.44 -42.99 -18.86
N ARG A 120 14.65 -44.29 -18.67
CA ARG A 120 13.87 -45.14 -17.77
C ARG A 120 14.37 -45.06 -16.34
N LEU A 121 13.44 -44.90 -15.40
CA LEU A 121 13.67 -45.02 -13.97
C LEU A 121 13.03 -46.33 -13.49
N ASP A 122 13.86 -47.35 -13.27
CA ASP A 122 13.40 -48.64 -12.78
C ASP A 122 13.54 -48.71 -11.25
N TYR A 123 12.40 -48.77 -10.56
CA TYR A 123 12.37 -48.92 -9.10
C TYR A 123 12.37 -50.39 -8.67
N GLY A 124 12.34 -51.32 -9.63
CA GLY A 124 12.35 -52.75 -9.39
C GLY A 124 11.05 -53.25 -8.76
N LYS A 125 11.14 -54.41 -8.10
CA LYS A 125 9.99 -55.05 -7.44
C LYS A 125 9.81 -54.47 -6.04
N LEU A 126 8.68 -53.80 -5.81
CA LEU A 126 8.36 -53.12 -4.56
C LEU A 126 7.17 -53.81 -3.85
N LYS A 127 7.16 -53.78 -2.51
CA LYS A 127 6.04 -54.27 -1.69
C LYS A 127 5.14 -53.13 -1.25
N SER A 128 3.84 -53.39 -1.18
CA SER A 128 2.82 -52.44 -0.71
C SER A 128 3.01 -52.06 0.77
N PRO A 129 2.74 -50.80 1.17
CA PRO A 129 2.39 -49.65 0.34
C PRO A 129 3.61 -49.05 -0.37
N ILE A 130 3.41 -48.59 -1.61
CA ILE A 130 4.47 -48.02 -2.45
C ILE A 130 4.21 -46.53 -2.63
N HIS A 131 5.25 -45.74 -2.42
CA HIS A 131 5.21 -44.30 -2.59
C HIS A 131 6.45 -43.84 -3.36
N ILE A 132 6.24 -43.27 -4.54
CA ILE A 132 7.29 -42.78 -5.43
C ILE A 132 7.05 -41.28 -5.65
N LYS A 133 8.11 -40.47 -5.51
CA LYS A 133 8.10 -39.06 -5.86
C LYS A 133 9.14 -38.81 -6.94
N LEU A 134 8.70 -38.13 -8.00
CA LEU A 134 9.50 -37.77 -9.15
C LEU A 134 9.56 -36.26 -9.29
N ASN A 135 10.76 -35.69 -9.28
CA ASN A 135 10.95 -34.29 -9.63
C ASN A 135 10.99 -34.15 -11.16
N VAL A 136 9.86 -33.78 -11.76
CA VAL A 136 9.70 -33.73 -13.23
C VAL A 136 10.68 -32.73 -13.85
N SER A 137 11.12 -31.71 -13.10
CA SER A 137 12.12 -30.74 -13.56
C SER A 137 13.46 -31.37 -13.93
N GLU A 138 13.84 -32.49 -13.32
CA GLU A 138 15.12 -33.17 -13.58
C GLU A 138 15.14 -33.92 -14.93
N TYR A 139 13.97 -34.36 -15.41
CA TYR A 139 13.85 -35.26 -16.57
C TYR A 139 13.26 -34.56 -17.81
N GLY A 140 12.86 -33.29 -17.68
CA GLY A 140 12.48 -32.42 -18.80
C GLY A 140 11.02 -32.52 -19.25
N ALA A 141 10.67 -31.74 -20.27
CA ALA A 141 9.33 -31.72 -20.84
C ALA A 141 9.11 -32.93 -21.75
N GLY A 142 7.91 -33.52 -21.73
CA GLY A 142 7.56 -34.61 -22.63
C GLY A 142 6.59 -35.62 -22.03
N LYS A 143 6.55 -36.79 -22.65
CA LYS A 143 5.69 -37.91 -22.25
C LYS A 143 6.39 -38.72 -21.17
N TYR A 144 5.66 -39.03 -20.11
CA TYR A 144 6.06 -39.91 -19.02
C TYR A 144 5.10 -41.09 -19.02
N VAL A 145 5.62 -42.31 -18.87
CA VAL A 145 4.79 -43.52 -18.82
C VAL A 145 5.12 -44.29 -17.56
N VAL A 146 4.14 -44.47 -16.69
CA VAL A 146 4.25 -45.26 -15.47
C VAL A 146 3.81 -46.67 -15.78
N HIS A 147 4.65 -47.64 -15.48
CA HIS A 147 4.42 -49.05 -15.75
C HIS A 147 4.25 -49.82 -14.44
N PHE A 148 3.24 -50.68 -14.40
CA PHE A 148 2.94 -51.60 -13.31
C PHE A 148 3.01 -53.01 -13.87
N ASP A 149 4.09 -53.70 -13.54
CA ASP A 149 4.50 -54.95 -14.19
C ASP A 149 4.33 -56.14 -13.23
N ASN A 150 3.49 -57.11 -13.64
CA ASN A 150 3.29 -58.40 -12.97
C ASN A 150 3.80 -59.59 -13.80
N SER A 151 4.67 -59.34 -14.80
CA SER A 151 5.27 -60.37 -15.66
C SER A 151 6.11 -61.40 -14.89
N PHE A 152 6.61 -61.04 -13.71
CA PHE A 152 7.38 -61.94 -12.85
C PHE A 152 6.50 -62.97 -12.11
N SER A 153 5.18 -62.77 -12.05
CA SER A 153 4.26 -63.72 -11.43
C SER A 153 3.84 -64.77 -12.45
N ILE A 154 3.90 -66.03 -12.06
CA ILE A 154 3.50 -67.16 -12.92
C ILE A 154 2.01 -67.51 -12.71
N VAL A 155 1.50 -67.42 -11.49
CA VAL A 155 0.17 -67.95 -11.12
C VAL A 155 -0.74 -66.91 -10.49
N THR A 156 -0.19 -65.94 -9.74
CA THR A 156 -1.00 -65.05 -8.91
C THR A 156 -1.25 -63.69 -9.57
N ALA A 157 -2.52 -63.37 -9.80
CA ALA A 157 -2.96 -62.05 -10.21
C ALA A 157 -2.86 -61.05 -9.04
N LYS A 158 -2.78 -59.76 -9.36
CA LYS A 158 -2.61 -58.69 -8.37
C LYS A 158 -3.63 -57.59 -8.59
N THR A 159 -4.36 -57.24 -7.56
CA THR A 159 -5.19 -56.04 -7.57
C THR A 159 -4.35 -54.86 -7.09
N VAL A 160 -4.27 -53.84 -7.94
CA VAL A 160 -3.55 -52.60 -7.67
C VAL A 160 -4.55 -51.47 -7.48
N TRP A 161 -4.30 -50.60 -6.51
CA TRP A 161 -4.96 -49.31 -6.34
C TRP A 161 -3.91 -48.23 -6.50
N VAL A 162 -4.05 -47.44 -7.55
CA VAL A 162 -3.09 -46.39 -7.90
C VAL A 162 -3.74 -45.03 -7.72
N ARG A 163 -2.99 -44.10 -7.11
CA ARG A 163 -3.26 -42.67 -7.10
C ARG A 163 -2.01 -41.94 -7.53
N GLU A 164 -2.11 -41.28 -8.68
CA GLU A 164 -1.08 -40.44 -9.26
C GLU A 164 -1.51 -38.98 -9.07
N THR A 165 -0.61 -38.12 -8.61
CA THR A 165 -0.93 -36.70 -8.34
C THR A 165 0.22 -35.82 -8.81
N VAL A 166 -0.13 -34.82 -9.60
CA VAL A 166 0.79 -33.78 -10.07
C VAL A 166 0.67 -32.60 -9.13
N TYR A 167 1.81 -32.19 -8.59
CA TYR A 167 1.95 -31.00 -7.78
C TYR A 167 2.75 -29.94 -8.53
N LYS A 168 2.34 -28.68 -8.37
CA LYS A 168 3.16 -27.54 -8.77
C LYS A 168 3.56 -26.72 -7.58
N LEU A 169 4.81 -26.28 -7.59
CA LEU A 169 5.31 -25.29 -6.66
C LEU A 169 4.59 -23.97 -6.97
N ARG A 170 3.84 -23.47 -5.99
CA ARG A 170 3.20 -22.17 -6.05
C ARG A 170 3.84 -21.24 -5.04
N GLU A 171 3.90 -19.99 -5.45
CA GLU A 171 4.29 -18.87 -4.61
C GLU A 171 3.04 -18.31 -3.94
N ASP A 172 3.11 -18.13 -2.62
CA ASP A 172 2.08 -17.48 -1.81
C ASP A 172 2.64 -16.17 -1.24
N THR A 173 2.09 -15.06 -1.71
CA THR A 173 2.41 -13.70 -1.25
C THR A 173 1.30 -13.15 -0.36
N SER A 174 0.28 -13.93 0.00
CA SER A 174 -0.93 -13.43 0.68
C SER A 174 -0.63 -12.64 1.96
N ASP A 175 0.34 -13.08 2.76
CA ASP A 175 0.74 -12.38 3.98
C ASP A 175 1.45 -11.04 3.68
N SER A 176 2.30 -11.00 2.64
CA SER A 176 2.94 -9.77 2.15
C SER A 176 1.88 -8.79 1.63
N ASP A 177 1.01 -9.27 0.75
CA ASP A 177 -0.07 -8.49 0.13
C ASP A 177 -1.01 -7.92 1.20
N ALA A 178 -1.35 -8.69 2.23
CA ALA A 178 -2.18 -8.23 3.33
C ALA A 178 -1.51 -7.09 4.12
N MET A 179 -0.21 -7.20 4.42
CA MET A 179 0.54 -6.16 5.14
C MET A 179 0.67 -4.88 4.29
N GLU A 180 0.90 -5.01 2.98
CA GLU A 180 0.93 -3.87 2.07
C GLU A 180 -0.43 -3.16 1.98
N VAL A 181 -1.54 -3.91 1.91
CA VAL A 181 -2.90 -3.36 1.92
C VAL A 181 -3.18 -2.62 3.22
N ILE A 182 -2.83 -3.20 4.37
CA ILE A 182 -2.96 -2.54 5.68
C ILE A 182 -2.13 -1.24 5.70
N GLY A 183 -0.89 -1.29 5.24
CA GLY A 183 -0.01 -0.13 5.16
C GLY A 183 -0.59 0.98 4.28
N MET A 184 -1.12 0.64 3.10
CA MET A 184 -1.81 1.58 2.20
C MET A 184 -3.06 2.19 2.85
N LEU A 185 -3.84 1.41 3.61
CA LEU A 185 -5.00 1.91 4.33
C LEU A 185 -4.64 2.97 5.37
N PHE A 186 -3.51 2.83 6.07
CA PHE A 186 -3.00 3.86 6.99
C PHE A 186 -2.42 5.08 6.26
N PHE A 187 -1.76 4.86 5.12
CA PHE A 187 -1.10 5.90 4.33
C PHE A 187 -2.10 6.82 3.59
N VAL A 188 -2.98 6.23 2.77
CA VAL A 188 -3.79 6.97 1.78
C VAL A 188 -4.99 7.65 2.42
N ILE A 189 -5.74 6.95 3.27
CA ILE A 189 -7.07 7.41 3.67
C ILE A 189 -6.97 8.31 4.92
N PRO A 190 -6.56 7.84 6.11
CA PRO A 190 -6.54 8.70 7.29
C PRO A 190 -5.28 9.57 7.33
N GLY A 191 -4.10 9.08 6.91
CA GLY A 191 -2.83 9.81 6.98
C GLY A 191 -2.85 11.12 6.19
N LEU A 192 -3.07 11.03 4.88
CA LEU A 192 -3.15 12.20 4.00
C LEU A 192 -4.31 13.14 4.33
N ILE A 193 -5.51 12.60 4.61
CA ILE A 193 -6.67 13.43 4.97
C ILE A 193 -6.40 14.21 6.25
N LEU A 194 -5.84 13.58 7.29
CA LEU A 194 -5.56 14.25 8.56
C LEU A 194 -4.46 15.30 8.43
N ILE A 195 -3.44 15.07 7.60
CA ILE A 195 -2.43 16.09 7.26
C ILE A 195 -3.11 17.29 6.60
N LEU A 196 -3.92 17.08 5.56
CA LEU A 196 -4.62 18.16 4.87
C LEU A 196 -5.57 18.93 5.81
N MET A 197 -6.29 18.24 6.70
CA MET A 197 -7.16 18.88 7.70
C MET A 197 -6.38 19.60 8.83
N GLY A 198 -5.15 19.16 9.10
CA GLY A 198 -4.28 19.70 10.13
C GLY A 198 -3.38 20.85 9.69
N ILE A 199 -3.14 20.99 8.38
CA ILE A 199 -2.44 22.13 7.80
C ILE A 199 -3.39 23.33 7.76
N ARG A 200 -3.09 24.37 8.55
CA ARG A 200 -3.88 25.61 8.56
C ARG A 200 -2.99 26.83 8.43
N LYS A 201 -3.50 27.86 7.75
CA LYS A 201 -2.87 29.17 7.73
C LYS A 201 -3.08 29.85 9.08
N VAL A 202 -1.99 30.32 9.66
CA VAL A 202 -1.99 31.19 10.84
C VAL A 202 -1.43 32.54 10.40
N ALA A 203 -2.16 33.61 10.67
CA ALA A 203 -1.60 34.95 10.56
C ALA A 203 -1.05 35.37 11.91
N THR A 204 0.12 35.99 11.90
CA THR A 204 0.71 36.59 13.08
C THR A 204 0.88 38.07 12.78
N LEU A 205 0.16 38.89 13.53
CA LEU A 205 0.27 40.34 13.55
C LEU A 205 1.08 40.72 14.80
N VAL A 206 2.17 41.44 14.61
CA VAL A 206 2.97 42.04 15.68
C VAL A 206 2.73 43.54 15.62
N VAL A 207 2.37 44.15 16.75
CA VAL A 207 2.16 45.59 16.90
C VAL A 207 3.01 46.06 18.08
N ASP A 208 4.12 46.73 17.78
CA ASP A 208 5.17 47.07 18.74
C ASP A 208 5.67 45.82 19.47
N ASP A 209 5.30 45.64 20.74
CA ASP A 209 5.68 44.51 21.60
C ASP A 209 4.59 43.42 21.67
N ASP A 210 3.37 43.69 21.21
CA ASP A 210 2.24 42.76 21.26
C ASP A 210 2.20 41.81 20.06
N THR A 211 2.00 40.52 20.32
CA THR A 211 1.85 39.48 19.29
C THR A 211 0.44 38.91 19.28
N ILE A 212 -0.26 39.08 18.16
CA ILE A 212 -1.61 38.59 17.91
C ILE A 212 -1.53 37.47 16.85
N GLU A 213 -1.74 36.22 17.25
CA GLU A 213 -1.89 35.10 16.33
C GLU A 213 -3.37 34.85 16.04
N ALA A 214 -3.74 34.92 14.76
CA ALA A 214 -5.09 34.65 14.28
C ALA A 214 -5.12 33.37 13.45
N LYS A 215 -5.99 32.44 13.83
CA LYS A 215 -6.15 31.14 13.20
C LYS A 215 -7.59 30.99 12.69
N LEU A 216 -7.74 30.67 11.41
CA LEU A 216 -9.04 30.28 10.87
C LEU A 216 -9.44 28.89 11.39
N VAL A 217 -10.65 28.77 11.90
CA VAL A 217 -11.26 27.51 12.34
C VAL A 217 -12.52 27.19 11.53
N TYR A 218 -13.02 25.96 11.68
CA TYR A 218 -14.18 25.47 10.95
C TYR A 218 -15.39 26.43 11.09
N GLY A 219 -16.11 26.67 10.00
CA GLY A 219 -17.19 27.65 9.93
C GLY A 219 -16.75 29.10 9.67
N GLY A 220 -15.47 29.33 9.34
CA GLY A 220 -14.95 30.66 9.00
C GLY A 220 -14.74 31.59 10.20
N LYS A 221 -14.76 31.05 11.43
CA LYS A 221 -14.48 31.81 12.66
C LYS A 221 -12.98 31.99 12.86
N LEU A 222 -12.58 33.02 13.60
CA LEU A 222 -11.20 33.24 14.04
C LEU A 222 -11.00 32.81 15.49
N GLU A 223 -9.96 32.03 15.72
CA GLU A 223 -9.40 31.79 17.05
C GLU A 223 -8.18 32.71 17.21
N LEU A 224 -8.19 33.54 18.26
CA LEU A 224 -7.11 34.48 18.54
C LEU A 224 -6.26 34.01 19.72
N LYS A 225 -4.95 34.26 19.62
CA LYS A 225 -4.04 34.27 20.76
C LYS A 225 -3.36 35.63 20.83
N VAL A 226 -3.37 36.24 22.00
CA VAL A 226 -2.69 37.52 22.27
C VAL A 226 -1.59 37.25 23.29
N ASN A 227 -0.34 37.55 22.95
CA ASN A 227 0.83 37.34 23.80
C ASN A 227 0.94 35.90 24.37
N GLY A 228 0.54 34.91 23.57
CA GLY A 228 0.55 33.50 23.95
C GLY A 228 -0.72 32.99 24.64
N TYR A 229 -1.57 33.89 25.15
CA TYR A 229 -2.84 33.54 25.79
C TYR A 229 -3.94 33.37 24.77
N LYS A 230 -4.63 32.22 24.81
CA LYS A 230 -5.75 31.93 23.92
C LYS A 230 -7.02 32.57 24.47
N LEU A 231 -7.72 33.31 23.62
CA LEU A 231 -9.06 33.80 23.92
C LEU A 231 -10.06 32.64 23.86
N ASP A 232 -10.91 32.51 24.87
CA ASP A 232 -11.90 31.43 24.96
C ASP A 232 -12.98 31.54 23.88
N GLN A 233 -13.29 32.77 23.47
CA GLN A 233 -14.31 33.04 22.46
C GLN A 233 -13.72 33.04 21.05
N LYS A 234 -14.38 32.30 20.15
CA LYS A 234 -14.09 32.34 18.71
C LYS A 234 -14.84 33.51 18.09
N LEU A 235 -14.12 34.36 17.37
CA LEU A 235 -14.69 35.53 16.71
C LEU A 235 -15.43 35.12 15.44
N ASP A 236 -16.68 35.55 15.32
CA ASP A 236 -17.51 35.41 14.12
C ASP A 236 -18.08 36.72 13.57
N HIS A 237 -17.78 37.83 14.26
CA HIS A 237 -18.17 39.20 13.97
C HIS A 237 -16.94 40.13 13.95
N ASP A 238 -17.14 41.36 13.48
CA ASP A 238 -16.09 42.37 13.45
C ASP A 238 -15.69 42.77 14.87
N VAL A 239 -14.37 42.84 15.12
CA VAL A 239 -13.84 43.22 16.43
C VAL A 239 -12.84 44.33 16.30
N LYS A 240 -12.90 45.27 17.25
CA LYS A 240 -11.99 46.41 17.37
C LYS A 240 -11.47 46.45 18.79
N PHE A 241 -10.15 46.48 18.93
CA PHE A 241 -9.49 46.53 20.23
C PHE A 241 -8.19 47.32 20.12
N LYS A 242 -7.65 47.76 21.25
CA LYS A 242 -6.37 48.45 21.29
C LYS A 242 -5.23 47.47 21.52
N ALA A 243 -4.07 47.75 20.93
CA ALA A 243 -2.85 46.97 21.07
C ALA A 243 -1.61 47.89 20.96
N GLY A 244 -0.43 47.36 21.20
CA GLY A 244 0.82 48.11 21.15
C GLY A 244 1.16 48.78 22.48
N ARG A 245 2.33 49.42 22.55
CA ARG A 245 2.81 50.04 23.78
C ARG A 245 1.80 51.10 24.25
N ASP A 246 1.35 50.98 25.49
CA ASP A 246 0.32 51.84 26.12
C ASP A 246 -1.03 51.91 25.37
N GLU A 247 -1.43 50.81 24.70
CA GLU A 247 -2.67 50.76 23.92
C GLU A 247 -2.75 51.80 22.78
N SER A 248 -1.59 52.22 22.27
CA SER A 248 -1.46 53.34 21.33
C SER A 248 -2.03 53.08 19.94
N ARG A 249 -2.28 51.82 19.57
CA ARG A 249 -2.75 51.42 18.24
C ARG A 249 -4.13 50.79 18.30
N ILE A 250 -4.92 51.03 17.26
CA ILE A 250 -6.24 50.44 17.12
C ILE A 250 -6.17 49.31 16.09
N VAL A 251 -6.46 48.08 16.53
CA VAL A 251 -6.53 46.89 15.67
C VAL A 251 -7.99 46.58 15.35
N GLU A 252 -8.31 46.46 14.07
CA GLU A 252 -9.62 46.05 13.58
C GLU A 252 -9.52 44.73 12.80
N LEU A 253 -10.37 43.77 13.15
CA LEU A 253 -10.56 42.51 12.44
C LEU A 253 -11.94 42.56 11.79
N LYS A 254 -11.98 42.66 10.46
CA LYS A 254 -13.24 42.73 9.71
C LYS A 254 -13.49 41.48 8.91
N ARG A 255 -14.70 40.95 8.98
CA ARG A 255 -15.13 39.81 8.18
C ARG A 255 -15.79 40.32 6.91
N GLU A 256 -15.14 40.07 5.78
CA GLU A 256 -15.68 40.42 4.47
C GLU A 256 -16.08 39.16 3.70
N LYS A 257 -17.11 39.30 2.85
CA LYS A 257 -17.56 38.24 1.94
C LYS A 257 -17.24 38.66 0.51
N PHE A 258 -16.50 37.84 -0.21
CA PHE A 258 -16.19 38.07 -1.62
C PHE A 258 -16.56 36.82 -2.40
N ARG A 259 -17.51 36.98 -3.32
CA ARG A 259 -18.19 35.87 -3.98
C ARG A 259 -18.77 34.89 -2.94
N ASN A 260 -18.28 33.65 -2.93
CA ASN A 260 -18.74 32.55 -2.05
C ASN A 260 -17.75 32.21 -0.92
N THR A 261 -16.74 33.05 -0.67
CA THR A 261 -15.73 32.80 0.37
C THR A 261 -15.67 33.98 1.34
N PHE A 262 -15.61 33.68 2.64
CA PHE A 262 -15.35 34.68 3.67
C PHE A 262 -13.85 34.88 3.81
N PHE A 263 -13.43 36.10 4.12
CA PHE A 263 -12.05 36.40 4.46
C PHE A 263 -12.04 37.46 5.55
N TRP A 264 -11.00 37.40 6.36
CA TRP A 264 -10.75 38.31 7.46
C TRP A 264 -9.70 39.33 7.06
N ARG A 265 -10.04 40.61 7.11
CA ARG A 265 -9.11 41.72 6.89
C ARG A 265 -8.59 42.22 8.23
N PHE A 266 -7.29 42.43 8.31
CA PHE A 266 -6.58 42.95 9.47
C PHE A 266 -6.21 44.39 9.18
N LEU A 267 -6.73 45.32 9.97
CA LEU A 267 -6.40 46.73 9.88
C LEU A 267 -5.73 47.20 11.18
N VAL A 268 -4.73 48.06 11.04
CA VAL A 268 -4.12 48.79 12.16
C VAL A 268 -4.21 50.28 11.84
N ASP A 269 -4.81 51.06 12.74
CA ASP A 269 -5.10 52.50 12.57
C ASP A 269 -5.80 52.80 11.23
N GLY A 270 -6.76 51.95 10.85
CA GLY A 270 -7.53 52.09 9.62
C GLY A 270 -6.80 51.67 8.33
N ARG A 271 -5.53 51.24 8.40
CA ARG A 271 -4.76 50.75 7.25
C ARG A 271 -4.75 49.22 7.20
N GLU A 272 -5.03 48.64 6.03
CA GLU A 272 -4.96 47.19 5.85
C GLU A 272 -3.50 46.71 5.89
N VAL A 273 -3.22 45.80 6.82
CA VAL A 273 -1.91 45.17 6.99
C VAL A 273 -1.91 43.71 6.54
N GLY A 274 -3.08 43.08 6.42
CA GLY A 274 -3.15 41.69 6.01
C GLY A 274 -4.55 41.15 5.84
N ARG A 275 -4.62 39.92 5.31
CA ARG A 275 -5.88 39.19 5.08
C ARG A 275 -5.76 37.69 5.34
N LEU A 276 -6.73 37.03 5.95
CA LEU A 276 -6.84 35.57 5.99
C LEU A 276 -8.04 35.14 5.15
N PRO A 277 -7.91 34.22 4.19
CA PRO A 277 -9.06 33.53 3.63
C PRO A 277 -9.74 32.66 4.70
#